data_AF-Q32KJ7-F1
#
_entry.id   AF-Q32KJ7-F1
#
_cell.length_a   1.000
_cell.length_b   1.000
_cell.length_c   1.000
_cell.angle_alpha   90.00
_cell.angle_beta   90.00
_cell.angle_gamma   90.00
#
_symmetry.space_group_name_H-M   'P 1'
#
loop_
_entity.id
_entity.type
_entity.pdbx_description
1 polymer ?
#
loop_
_entity_poly.entity_id
_entity_poly.type
_entity_poly.pdbx_seq_one_letter_code
_entity_poly.pdbx_strand_id
1 'polypeptide(L)'
;MAPRDSAEPLPPLFPQARVWPGKMVAMGALAGFWVLSLITYGYLSWGQDLEEEGSLRAQVEERPEAGTAVTSQPHLIFILADDQGFRDVGYHGSEIKTPTLDKLAAEGVKLENYYVQPICTPSRSQFITGKYQIHTGLQHSIIRPTQPNCLPLDNATLPQKLKEVGYSTHMVGKWHLGFYRKDCMPTKRGFDTFFGSLLGSGDYYTHYKCDSPGVCGYDLYENDNAAWDYDNGIYSTQMYTQRVQQILASHDPTKPLFLYVAYQAVHSPLQAPGRYFEHYRSIININRRRYAAMLSCLDEAIHNVTLALKRYGFYNNSIIIYSSDNGGQPTAGGSNWPLRGSKGTYWEGGIRAVGFVHSPLLKNKGTVCKELVHITDWYPTLISLAEGQIDEDIQLDGYDIWETISEGLRSPRVDILHNIDPIYTKAKNGSWAAGYGIWNTAIQSAIRVQHWKLLTGNPGYSDWVPPQAFSNLGPNRWHNERITLSTGKSIWLFNITADPYERVDLSSRYPGIVKKLLRRLSQFNKTAVPVRYPPKDPRSNPRLNGGVWGPWYKEESKKKKTNKTKAKKMQKKSKARTRKQRAARSSTKCHPRVTTG
;
A
#
# COMPACT_ATOMS: atom_id res chain seq x y z
N MET A 1 -28.44 2.14 39.48
CA MET A 1 -28.47 3.61 39.65
C MET A 1 -27.04 4.10 39.71
N ALA A 2 -26.55 4.76 38.66
CA ALA A 2 -25.32 5.55 38.65
C ALA A 2 -25.47 6.60 37.52
N PRO A 3 -24.89 7.80 37.67
CA PRO A 3 -25.57 9.04 37.35
C PRO A 3 -25.26 9.60 35.95
N ARG A 4 -26.16 10.48 35.51
CA ARG A 4 -26.09 11.29 34.31
C ARG A 4 -25.01 12.36 34.48
N ASP A 5 -23.93 12.26 33.70
CA ASP A 5 -23.01 13.37 33.50
C ASP A 5 -23.57 14.34 32.45
N SER A 6 -23.71 15.58 32.90
CA SER A 6 -24.17 16.76 32.20
C SER A 6 -23.24 17.14 31.05
N ALA A 7 -23.80 17.27 29.85
CA ALA A 7 -23.14 17.84 28.70
C ALA A 7 -23.09 19.37 28.80
N GLU A 8 -21.88 19.94 28.79
CA GLU A 8 -21.66 21.38 28.68
C GLU A 8 -22.07 21.92 27.29
N PRO A 9 -22.56 23.17 27.20
CA PRO A 9 -23.19 23.70 25.99
C PRO A 9 -22.19 24.34 25.03
N LEU A 10 -22.42 24.09 23.72
CA LEU A 10 -21.67 24.64 22.60
C LEU A 10 -21.81 26.18 22.49
N PRO A 11 -20.74 26.89 22.07
CA PRO A 11 -20.74 28.35 21.95
C PRO A 11 -21.50 28.86 20.71
N PRO A 12 -21.99 30.12 20.73
CA PRO A 12 -23.04 30.60 19.85
C PRO A 12 -22.57 30.95 18.44
N LEU A 13 -23.45 30.66 17.46
CA LEU A 13 -23.32 30.98 16.05
C LEU A 13 -23.47 32.50 15.80
N PHE A 14 -22.56 33.03 14.99
CA PHE A 14 -22.46 34.43 14.55
C PHE A 14 -23.71 34.95 13.80
N PRO A 15 -23.94 36.28 13.80
CA PRO A 15 -25.27 36.87 13.66
C PRO A 15 -25.77 37.00 12.22
N GLN A 16 -27.09 36.88 12.10
CA GLN A 16 -27.90 36.97 10.88
C GLN A 16 -27.75 38.32 10.16
N ALA A 17 -27.45 38.24 8.86
CA ALA A 17 -27.46 39.37 7.95
C ALA A 17 -28.89 39.91 7.77
N ARG A 18 -29.06 41.21 8.03
CA ARG A 18 -30.31 41.96 7.86
C ARG A 18 -30.71 42.03 6.39
N VAL A 19 -31.91 41.55 6.09
CA VAL A 19 -32.61 41.72 4.82
C VAL A 19 -33.19 43.13 4.77
N TRP A 20 -32.82 43.91 3.74
CA TRP A 20 -33.45 45.19 3.42
C TRP A 20 -34.54 44.98 2.34
N PRO A 21 -35.74 45.56 2.49
CA PRO A 21 -36.84 45.39 1.53
C PRO A 21 -36.82 46.49 0.47
N GLY A 22 -37.00 46.12 -0.81
CA GLY A 22 -36.95 47.08 -1.90
C GLY A 22 -37.62 46.60 -3.19
N LYS A 23 -38.95 46.74 -3.21
CA LYS A 23 -39.87 47.06 -4.32
C LYS A 23 -39.79 46.31 -5.68
N MET A 24 -40.93 45.69 -5.98
CA MET A 24 -41.44 45.30 -7.29
C MET A 24 -41.31 46.41 -8.36
N VAL A 25 -40.95 46.02 -9.58
CA VAL A 25 -41.48 46.61 -10.83
C VAL A 25 -41.82 45.46 -11.76
N ALA A 26 -43.11 45.37 -12.10
CA ALA A 26 -43.64 44.53 -13.15
C ALA A 26 -43.46 45.24 -14.50
N MET A 27 -42.90 44.55 -15.50
CA MET A 27 -43.13 44.89 -16.91
C MET A 27 -43.48 43.61 -17.66
N GLY A 28 -44.62 43.67 -18.35
CA GLY A 28 -45.28 42.54 -18.98
C GLY A 28 -44.76 42.20 -20.38
N ALA A 29 -45.10 40.97 -20.75
CA ALA A 29 -45.54 40.49 -22.06
C ALA A 29 -44.80 40.98 -23.31
N LEU A 30 -43.90 40.14 -23.82
CA LEU A 30 -43.77 39.88 -25.26
C LEU A 30 -43.62 38.37 -25.48
N ALA A 31 -44.73 37.74 -25.84
CA ALA A 31 -44.77 36.41 -26.42
C ALA A 31 -44.58 36.54 -27.94
N GLY A 32 -43.72 35.72 -28.54
CA GLY A 32 -43.71 35.55 -29.99
C GLY A 32 -42.37 35.16 -30.60
N PHE A 33 -42.23 33.86 -30.87
CA PHE A 33 -41.49 33.26 -31.99
C PHE A 33 -39.96 33.47 -32.08
N TRP A 34 -39.18 32.41 -31.86
CA TRP A 34 -38.58 31.60 -32.93
C TRP A 34 -37.62 30.56 -32.33
N VAL A 35 -38.07 29.31 -32.31
CA VAL A 35 -37.26 28.12 -32.08
C VAL A 35 -36.43 27.90 -33.34
N LEU A 36 -35.12 28.23 -33.31
CA LEU A 36 -34.06 27.71 -34.20
C LEU A 36 -32.74 28.49 -33.99
N SER A 37 -32.08 28.29 -32.85
CA SER A 37 -30.62 28.55 -32.71
C SER A 37 -30.12 27.95 -31.39
N LEU A 38 -29.98 26.63 -31.34
CA LEU A 38 -29.34 25.90 -30.22
C LEU A 38 -28.08 25.15 -30.67
N ILE A 39 -27.40 25.66 -31.69
CA ILE A 39 -26.06 25.19 -32.07
C ILE A 39 -25.17 26.42 -32.20
N THR A 40 -24.64 26.92 -31.08
CA THR A 40 -23.37 27.67 -31.03
C THR A 40 -22.87 28.00 -29.61
N TYR A 41 -23.65 27.84 -28.54
CA TYR A 41 -23.18 28.13 -27.17
C TYR A 41 -22.49 26.95 -26.46
N GLY A 42 -21.52 26.33 -27.13
CA GLY A 42 -20.75 25.19 -26.60
C GLY A 42 -19.22 25.29 -26.76
N TYR A 43 -18.67 26.47 -27.06
CA TYR A 43 -17.22 26.63 -27.31
C TYR A 43 -16.60 27.94 -26.77
N LEU A 44 -17.13 28.51 -25.68
CA LEU A 44 -16.52 29.70 -25.04
C LEU A 44 -16.31 29.55 -23.53
N SER A 45 -15.63 28.47 -23.12
CA SER A 45 -15.04 28.39 -21.76
C SER A 45 -13.67 27.69 -21.71
N TRP A 46 -12.96 27.58 -22.84
CA TRP A 46 -11.63 26.95 -22.93
C TRP A 46 -10.52 27.95 -23.26
N GLY A 47 -10.70 29.22 -22.90
CA GLY A 47 -9.81 30.32 -23.29
C GLY A 47 -8.83 30.81 -22.21
N GLN A 48 -8.83 30.26 -20.99
CA GLN A 48 -8.01 30.81 -19.90
C GLN A 48 -6.89 29.89 -19.37
N ASP A 49 -6.85 28.61 -19.78
CA ASP A 49 -5.77 27.70 -19.35
C ASP A 49 -4.60 27.61 -20.36
N LEU A 50 -4.73 28.22 -21.55
CA LEU A 50 -3.67 28.21 -22.58
C LEU A 50 -2.56 29.23 -22.33
N GLU A 51 -2.79 30.25 -21.49
CA GLU A 51 -1.74 31.24 -21.18
C GLU A 51 -0.66 30.66 -20.24
N GLU A 52 -0.99 29.70 -19.37
CA GLU A 52 0.01 29.02 -18.54
C GLU A 52 0.85 27.99 -19.33
N GLU A 53 0.26 27.27 -20.31
CA GLU A 53 1.05 26.36 -21.17
C GLU A 53 1.98 27.12 -22.14
N GLY A 54 1.55 28.27 -22.66
CA GLY A 54 2.36 29.11 -23.55
C GLY A 54 3.58 29.74 -22.85
N SER A 55 3.40 30.22 -21.62
CA SER A 55 4.48 30.77 -20.79
C SER A 55 5.52 29.72 -20.40
N LEU A 56 5.10 28.48 -20.13
CA LEU A 56 6.03 27.40 -19.76
C LEU A 56 6.84 26.86 -20.94
N ARG A 57 6.24 26.79 -22.15
CA ARG A 57 6.99 26.41 -23.36
C ARG A 57 8.13 27.39 -23.67
N ALA A 58 7.99 28.66 -23.31
CA ALA A 58 9.05 29.65 -23.49
C ALA A 58 10.24 29.48 -22.53
N GLN A 59 10.10 28.71 -21.44
CA GLN A 59 11.22 28.43 -20.51
C GLN A 59 11.90 27.07 -20.74
N VAL A 60 11.37 26.24 -21.65
CA VAL A 60 12.02 25.00 -22.08
C VAL A 60 12.62 25.26 -23.46
N GLU A 61 13.60 26.16 -23.53
CA GLU A 61 14.54 26.14 -24.64
C GLU A 61 15.28 24.80 -24.60
N GLU A 62 15.02 23.94 -25.59
CA GLU A 62 15.75 22.71 -25.85
C GLU A 62 17.24 23.05 -26.05
N ARG A 63 18.02 22.94 -24.96
CA ARG A 63 19.47 22.85 -25.11
C ARG A 63 19.76 21.55 -25.87
N PRO A 64 20.57 21.56 -26.94
CA PRO A 64 20.96 20.34 -27.61
C PRO A 64 21.76 19.49 -26.61
N GLU A 65 21.23 18.32 -26.26
CA GLU A 65 21.91 17.36 -25.40
C GLU A 65 23.19 16.89 -26.11
N ALA A 66 24.33 17.39 -25.63
CA ALA A 66 25.63 16.80 -25.92
C ALA A 66 25.56 15.34 -25.47
N GLY A 67 25.94 14.40 -26.35
CA GLY A 67 25.79 12.96 -26.20
C GLY A 67 26.46 12.35 -24.96
N THR A 68 25.86 12.60 -23.80
CA THR A 68 26.11 11.89 -22.55
C THR A 68 25.58 10.48 -22.73
N ALA A 69 26.40 9.50 -22.38
CA ALA A 69 26.00 8.10 -22.42
C ALA A 69 24.83 7.88 -21.44
N VAL A 70 23.60 8.01 -21.93
CA VAL A 70 22.39 7.69 -21.18
C VAL A 70 22.46 6.20 -20.88
N THR A 71 22.38 5.84 -19.60
CA THR A 71 22.37 4.43 -19.19
C THR A 71 21.17 3.75 -19.84
N SER A 72 21.33 2.51 -20.28
CA SER A 72 20.21 1.73 -20.82
C SER A 72 19.13 1.45 -19.77
N GLN A 73 19.50 1.47 -18.49
CA GLN A 73 18.60 1.31 -17.36
C GLN A 73 17.66 2.53 -17.19
N PRO A 74 16.34 2.33 -17.13
CA PRO A 74 15.38 3.41 -16.92
C PRO A 74 15.30 3.83 -15.45
N HIS A 75 14.91 5.07 -15.19
CA HIS A 75 14.47 5.46 -13.85
C HIS A 75 13.12 4.79 -13.53
N LEU A 76 12.99 4.28 -12.32
CA LEU A 76 11.84 3.50 -11.88
C LEU A 76 11.07 4.29 -10.82
N ILE A 77 9.88 4.78 -11.16
CA ILE A 77 9.07 5.62 -10.27
C ILE A 77 7.80 4.84 -9.92
N PHE A 78 7.72 4.34 -8.69
CA PHE A 78 6.55 3.60 -8.20
C PHE A 78 5.76 4.47 -7.23
N ILE A 79 4.57 4.91 -7.66
CA ILE A 79 3.64 5.73 -6.87
C ILE A 79 2.56 4.82 -6.31
N LEU A 80 2.46 4.76 -4.98
CA LEU A 80 1.46 3.94 -4.27
C LEU A 80 0.53 4.83 -3.44
N ALA A 81 -0.74 4.87 -3.82
CA ALA A 81 -1.83 5.45 -3.04
C ALA A 81 -2.38 4.43 -2.03
N ASP A 82 -3.04 4.92 -1.00
CA ASP A 82 -3.55 4.12 0.12
C ASP A 82 -5.08 4.30 0.21
N ASP A 83 -5.82 3.19 0.18
CA ASP A 83 -7.30 3.17 0.20
C ASP A 83 -8.00 3.88 -0.98
N GLN A 84 -7.35 3.99 -2.15
CA GLN A 84 -8.04 4.46 -3.35
C GLN A 84 -8.96 3.37 -3.90
N GLY A 85 -10.27 3.62 -3.90
CA GLY A 85 -11.24 2.68 -4.44
C GLY A 85 -11.21 2.59 -5.95
N PHE A 86 -11.69 1.47 -6.49
CA PHE A 86 -11.68 1.23 -7.93
C PHE A 86 -12.38 2.36 -8.71
N ARG A 87 -13.49 2.92 -8.20
CA ARG A 87 -14.21 4.02 -8.86
C ARG A 87 -13.62 5.40 -8.63
N ASP A 88 -12.54 5.52 -7.87
CA ASP A 88 -12.04 6.81 -7.40
C ASP A 88 -11.07 7.45 -8.38
N VAL A 89 -11.32 7.27 -9.68
CA VAL A 89 -10.57 7.89 -10.77
C VAL A 89 -11.53 8.20 -11.93
N GLY A 90 -11.31 9.31 -12.61
CA GLY A 90 -12.22 9.85 -13.61
C GLY A 90 -12.50 8.87 -14.75
N TYR A 91 -11.49 8.13 -15.23
CA TYR A 91 -11.68 7.10 -16.26
C TYR A 91 -12.50 5.87 -15.82
N HIS A 92 -12.82 5.75 -14.52
CA HIS A 92 -13.81 4.80 -13.99
C HIS A 92 -15.16 5.46 -13.66
N GLY A 93 -15.39 6.68 -14.18
CA GLY A 93 -16.64 7.41 -14.03
C GLY A 93 -16.83 8.03 -12.65
N SER A 94 -15.75 8.36 -11.95
CA SER A 94 -15.81 9.07 -10.67
C SER A 94 -16.39 10.48 -10.82
N GLU A 95 -17.05 10.95 -9.77
CA GLU A 95 -17.36 12.37 -9.59
C GLU A 95 -16.16 13.18 -9.08
N ILE A 96 -15.09 12.50 -8.64
CA ILE A 96 -13.85 13.13 -8.20
C ILE A 96 -13.04 13.51 -9.44
N LYS A 97 -12.57 14.76 -9.50
CA LYS A 97 -11.73 15.24 -10.59
C LYS A 97 -10.29 14.77 -10.38
N THR A 98 -9.80 13.95 -11.30
CA THR A 98 -8.44 13.42 -11.30
C THR A 98 -7.74 13.63 -12.66
N PRO A 99 -7.70 14.87 -13.19
CA PRO A 99 -7.28 15.14 -14.55
C PRO A 99 -5.86 14.65 -14.87
N THR A 100 -4.95 14.67 -13.89
CA THR A 100 -3.58 14.20 -14.09
C THR A 100 -3.51 12.68 -14.16
N LEU A 101 -4.13 11.98 -13.21
CA LEU A 101 -4.21 10.52 -13.23
C LEU A 101 -4.89 10.04 -14.51
N ASP A 102 -5.97 10.70 -14.92
CA ASP A 102 -6.72 10.37 -16.13
C ASP A 102 -5.86 10.54 -17.39
N LYS A 103 -5.11 11.65 -17.48
CA LYS A 103 -4.19 11.91 -18.59
C LYS A 103 -3.06 10.89 -18.65
N LEU A 104 -2.36 10.65 -17.53
CA LEU A 104 -1.26 9.69 -17.47
C LEU A 104 -1.73 8.27 -17.85
N ALA A 105 -2.90 7.88 -17.35
CA ALA A 105 -3.51 6.59 -17.68
C ALA A 105 -3.95 6.50 -19.15
N ALA A 106 -4.49 7.59 -19.72
CA ALA A 106 -4.90 7.63 -21.13
C ALA A 106 -3.72 7.65 -22.10
N GLU A 107 -2.58 8.23 -21.71
CA GLU A 107 -1.34 8.26 -22.50
C GLU A 107 -0.43 7.04 -22.23
N GLY A 108 -0.79 6.20 -21.26
CA GLY A 108 -0.06 5.01 -20.84
C GLY A 108 -0.81 3.71 -21.12
N VAL A 109 -0.75 2.77 -20.17
CA VAL A 109 -1.46 1.49 -20.18
C VAL A 109 -2.27 1.36 -18.90
N LYS A 110 -3.60 1.30 -19.02
CA LYS A 110 -4.51 1.05 -17.89
C LYS A 110 -4.49 -0.43 -17.52
N LEU A 111 -4.41 -0.77 -16.24
CA LEU A 111 -4.40 -2.16 -15.76
C LEU A 111 -5.77 -2.53 -15.18
N GLU A 112 -6.62 -3.19 -15.97
CA GLU A 112 -8.01 -3.45 -15.57
C GLU A 112 -8.18 -4.75 -14.78
N ASN A 113 -7.30 -5.73 -14.98
CA ASN A 113 -7.26 -6.99 -14.22
C ASN A 113 -6.08 -6.99 -13.22
N TYR A 114 -5.88 -5.85 -12.54
CA TYR A 114 -4.81 -5.64 -11.57
C TYR A 114 -5.24 -5.95 -10.13
N TYR A 115 -4.47 -6.82 -9.48
CA TYR A 115 -4.76 -7.31 -8.13
C TYR A 115 -3.70 -6.92 -7.11
N VAL A 116 -4.21 -6.57 -5.94
CA VAL A 116 -3.47 -6.28 -4.72
C VAL A 116 -4.08 -7.09 -3.57
N GLN A 117 -3.65 -6.83 -2.35
CA GLN A 117 -4.24 -7.44 -1.15
C GLN A 117 -5.30 -6.52 -0.54
N PRO A 118 -6.19 -7.05 0.32
CA PRO A 118 -7.31 -6.25 0.82
C PRO A 118 -6.93 -5.20 1.87
N ILE A 119 -5.66 -5.17 2.31
CA ILE A 119 -5.14 -4.27 3.34
C ILE A 119 -3.65 -3.96 3.11
N CYS A 120 -3.20 -2.85 3.71
CA CYS A 120 -1.94 -2.19 3.41
C CYS A 120 -0.67 -3.05 3.60
N THR A 121 -0.46 -3.66 4.79
CA THR A 121 0.79 -4.38 5.11
C THR A 121 1.04 -5.53 4.14
N PRO A 122 0.07 -6.43 3.85
CA PRO A 122 0.29 -7.47 2.87
C PRO A 122 0.63 -6.92 1.47
N SER A 123 -0.13 -5.97 0.93
CA SER A 123 0.20 -5.39 -0.39
C SER A 123 1.63 -4.84 -0.45
N ARG A 124 2.03 -4.06 0.55
CA ARG A 124 3.38 -3.49 0.64
C ARG A 124 4.45 -4.58 0.81
N SER A 125 4.17 -5.63 1.57
CA SER A 125 5.08 -6.76 1.75
C SER A 125 5.31 -7.47 0.42
N GLN A 126 4.23 -7.70 -0.32
CA GLN A 126 4.25 -8.42 -1.58
C GLN A 126 4.93 -7.60 -2.69
N PHE A 127 4.72 -6.29 -2.72
CA PHE A 127 5.49 -5.38 -3.59
C PHE A 127 6.99 -5.45 -3.30
N ILE A 128 7.36 -5.27 -2.03
CA ILE A 128 8.77 -5.16 -1.61
C ILE A 128 9.53 -6.47 -1.74
N THR A 129 8.87 -7.63 -1.75
CA THR A 129 9.53 -8.94 -1.78
C THR A 129 9.21 -9.81 -2.99
N GLY A 130 8.21 -9.46 -3.79
CA GLY A 130 7.73 -10.31 -4.89
C GLY A 130 7.12 -11.64 -4.44
N LYS A 131 6.82 -11.80 -3.14
CA LYS A 131 6.31 -13.04 -2.55
C LYS A 131 4.94 -12.84 -1.95
N TYR A 132 4.08 -13.85 -2.01
CA TYR A 132 2.80 -13.88 -1.31
C TYR A 132 2.98 -13.82 0.20
N GLN A 133 1.99 -13.27 0.89
CA GLN A 133 1.99 -13.19 2.36
C GLN A 133 2.04 -14.55 3.07
N ILE A 134 1.69 -15.66 2.38
CA ILE A 134 1.87 -17.02 2.88
C ILE A 134 3.35 -17.44 2.99
N HIS A 135 4.25 -16.78 2.27
CA HIS A 135 5.69 -17.04 2.29
C HIS A 135 6.47 -16.04 3.16
N THR A 136 5.84 -14.93 3.58
CA THR A 136 6.43 -13.98 4.54
C THR A 136 5.90 -14.16 5.96
N GLY A 137 4.85 -14.96 6.17
CA GLY A 137 4.22 -15.12 7.47
C GLY A 137 3.30 -13.94 7.84
N LEU A 138 3.00 -13.04 6.90
CA LEU A 138 2.13 -11.88 7.11
C LEU A 138 0.70 -12.13 6.63
N GLN A 139 0.21 -13.38 6.75
CA GLN A 139 -1.12 -13.76 6.28
C GLN A 139 -2.25 -13.06 7.03
N HIS A 140 -2.03 -12.72 8.30
CA HIS A 140 -3.09 -12.24 9.18
C HIS A 140 -2.93 -10.76 9.51
N SER A 141 -3.94 -9.97 9.13
CA SER A 141 -4.08 -8.56 9.51
C SER A 141 -2.88 -7.69 9.08
N ILE A 142 -2.84 -6.47 9.59
CA ILE A 142 -1.70 -5.54 9.44
C ILE A 142 -0.70 -5.71 10.58
N ILE A 143 0.55 -5.28 10.38
CA ILE A 143 1.50 -5.15 11.49
C ILE A 143 1.10 -3.95 12.34
N ARG A 144 0.74 -4.18 13.60
CA ARG A 144 0.40 -3.10 14.52
C ARG A 144 1.66 -2.40 15.05
N PRO A 145 1.58 -1.09 15.37
CA PRO A 145 2.71 -0.32 15.88
C PRO A 145 3.29 -0.90 17.18
N THR A 146 2.45 -1.58 17.95
CA THR A 146 2.78 -2.15 19.26
C THR A 146 3.23 -3.60 19.20
N GLN A 147 3.31 -4.22 18.02
CA GLN A 147 3.75 -5.61 17.86
C GLN A 147 5.25 -5.68 17.55
N PRO A 148 6.01 -6.58 18.20
CA PRO A 148 7.41 -6.81 17.88
C PRO A 148 7.55 -7.65 16.60
N ASN A 149 7.08 -7.08 15.48
CA ASN A 149 7.05 -7.70 14.17
C ASN A 149 7.52 -6.71 13.09
N CYS A 150 8.01 -7.24 11.98
CA CYS A 150 8.28 -6.51 10.76
C CYS A 150 8.35 -7.48 9.59
N LEU A 151 8.48 -6.95 8.37
CA LEU A 151 8.85 -7.76 7.21
C LEU A 151 10.06 -8.64 7.58
N PRO A 152 9.97 -9.98 7.41
CA PRO A 152 11.06 -10.86 7.79
C PRO A 152 12.39 -10.46 7.15
N LEU A 153 13.45 -10.46 7.96
CA LEU A 153 14.76 -9.91 7.56
C LEU A 153 15.50 -10.80 6.55
N ASP A 154 15.13 -12.07 6.46
CA ASP A 154 15.63 -13.10 5.55
C ASP A 154 15.03 -13.01 4.13
N ASN A 155 14.14 -12.05 3.87
CA ASN A 155 13.66 -11.79 2.52
C ASN A 155 14.48 -10.67 1.87
N ALA A 156 15.04 -10.95 0.69
CA ALA A 156 15.66 -9.93 -0.16
C ALA A 156 14.60 -8.93 -0.63
N THR A 157 14.84 -7.64 -0.43
CA THR A 157 13.89 -6.59 -0.84
C THR A 157 14.24 -6.04 -2.22
N LEU A 158 13.21 -5.54 -2.92
CA LEU A 158 13.36 -4.89 -4.22
C LEU A 158 14.46 -3.82 -4.23
N PRO A 159 14.46 -2.83 -3.30
CA PRO A 159 15.53 -1.82 -3.29
C PRO A 159 16.92 -2.40 -2.97
N GLN A 160 17.05 -3.51 -2.21
CA GLN A 160 18.35 -4.15 -2.03
C GLN A 160 18.89 -4.67 -3.38
N LYS A 161 18.06 -5.39 -4.14
CA LYS A 161 18.44 -5.93 -5.45
C LYS A 161 18.67 -4.84 -6.50
N LEU A 162 17.88 -3.75 -6.48
CA LEU A 162 18.11 -2.60 -7.37
C LEU A 162 19.44 -1.90 -7.08
N LYS A 163 19.81 -1.79 -5.80
CA LYS A 163 21.08 -1.19 -5.40
C LYS A 163 22.29 -2.00 -5.86
N GLU A 164 22.18 -3.33 -5.92
CA GLU A 164 23.23 -4.21 -6.47
C GLU A 164 23.56 -3.92 -7.93
N VAL A 165 22.57 -3.41 -8.70
CA VAL A 165 22.73 -3.02 -10.11
C VAL A 165 22.83 -1.50 -10.31
N GLY A 166 23.24 -0.78 -9.27
CA GLY A 166 23.67 0.62 -9.38
C GLY A 166 22.59 1.68 -9.14
N TYR A 167 21.35 1.29 -8.83
CA TYR A 167 20.29 2.26 -8.55
C TYR A 167 20.53 2.98 -7.23
N SER A 168 20.30 4.30 -7.24
CA SER A 168 20.04 5.05 -6.01
C SER A 168 18.58 4.88 -5.62
N THR A 169 18.32 4.49 -4.37
CA THR A 169 17.01 4.03 -3.92
C THR A 169 16.44 4.95 -2.86
N HIS A 170 15.27 5.54 -3.13
CA HIS A 170 14.66 6.49 -2.21
C HIS A 170 13.21 6.11 -1.94
N MET A 171 12.84 6.16 -0.66
CA MET A 171 11.46 5.99 -0.23
C MET A 171 10.92 7.29 0.34
N VAL A 172 9.78 7.73 -0.17
CA VAL A 172 9.04 8.87 0.36
C VAL A 172 7.62 8.45 0.71
N GLY A 173 7.22 8.59 1.98
CA GLY A 173 5.87 8.29 2.47
C GLY A 173 5.75 7.06 3.39
N LYS A 174 4.62 6.36 3.30
CA LYS A 174 4.18 5.34 4.25
C LYS A 174 4.93 4.01 4.09
N TRP A 175 5.59 3.54 5.16
CA TRP A 175 6.28 2.23 5.19
C TRP A 175 5.35 1.06 5.53
N HIS A 176 4.83 1.04 6.77
CA HIS A 176 3.88 0.05 7.27
C HIS A 176 4.29 -1.44 7.14
N LEU A 177 5.60 -1.71 7.20
CA LEU A 177 6.18 -3.06 7.24
C LEU A 177 6.89 -3.37 8.56
N GLY A 178 6.55 -2.63 9.62
CA GLY A 178 7.07 -2.80 10.97
C GLY A 178 8.47 -2.23 11.18
N PHE A 179 8.77 -1.93 12.44
CA PHE A 179 9.95 -1.13 12.82
C PHE A 179 10.48 -1.49 14.21
N TYR A 180 10.07 -2.63 14.79
CA TYR A 180 10.40 -2.96 16.18
C TYR A 180 11.92 -3.08 16.47
N ARG A 181 12.71 -3.40 15.44
CA ARG A 181 14.18 -3.40 15.44
C ARG A 181 14.70 -2.39 14.42
N LYS A 182 15.93 -1.90 14.65
CA LYS A 182 16.62 -1.03 13.69
C LYS A 182 16.72 -1.66 12.30
N ASP A 183 16.95 -2.97 12.24
CA ASP A 183 17.07 -3.71 10.96
C ASP A 183 15.75 -3.75 10.15
N CYS A 184 14.61 -3.39 10.75
CA CYS A 184 13.32 -3.30 10.07
C CYS A 184 13.07 -1.93 9.41
N MET A 185 13.91 -0.92 9.68
CA MET A 185 13.77 0.43 9.14
C MET A 185 14.00 0.45 7.63
N PRO A 186 13.32 1.32 6.84
CA PRO A 186 13.48 1.37 5.38
C PRO A 186 14.94 1.46 4.90
N THR A 187 15.76 2.25 5.58
CA THR A 187 17.20 2.43 5.33
C THR A 187 18.03 1.14 5.52
N LYS A 188 17.52 0.20 6.33
CA LYS A 188 18.11 -1.14 6.54
C LYS A 188 17.47 -2.19 5.65
N ARG A 189 16.46 -1.81 4.88
CA ARG A 189 15.71 -2.66 3.95
C ARG A 189 15.93 -2.26 2.49
N GLY A 190 17.08 -1.64 2.19
CA GLY A 190 17.57 -1.41 0.84
C GLY A 190 17.53 0.04 0.38
N PHE A 191 16.76 0.92 1.03
CA PHE A 191 16.68 2.32 0.63
C PHE A 191 17.90 3.13 1.11
N ASP A 192 18.49 3.93 0.23
CA ASP A 192 19.57 4.86 0.57
C ASP A 192 19.05 6.03 1.42
N THR A 193 17.86 6.53 1.09
CA THR A 193 17.18 7.56 1.90
C THR A 193 15.73 7.22 2.16
N PHE A 194 15.23 7.62 3.31
CA PHE A 194 13.82 7.52 3.68
C PHE A 194 13.30 8.85 4.21
N PHE A 195 12.11 9.25 3.79
CA PHE A 195 11.38 10.35 4.40
C PHE A 195 9.89 10.02 4.47
N GLY A 196 9.33 9.84 5.66
CA GLY A 196 7.93 9.47 5.80
C GLY A 196 7.56 8.80 7.11
N SER A 197 6.45 8.06 7.10
CA SER A 197 5.85 7.46 8.29
C SER A 197 6.09 5.94 8.36
N LEU A 198 6.24 5.41 9.56
CA LEU A 198 6.47 3.98 9.78
C LEU A 198 5.16 3.20 9.95
N LEU A 199 4.10 3.83 10.45
CA LEU A 199 2.82 3.20 10.77
C LEU A 199 1.87 3.13 9.57
N GLY A 200 0.71 2.51 9.80
CA GLY A 200 -0.35 2.35 8.82
C GLY A 200 -1.16 3.60 8.51
N SER A 201 -1.05 4.65 9.31
CA SER A 201 -1.77 5.93 9.19
C SER A 201 -1.25 6.90 10.23
N GLY A 202 -1.48 8.20 10.02
CA GLY A 202 -1.17 9.27 10.95
C GLY A 202 -2.02 10.50 10.67
N ASP A 203 -2.01 11.47 11.57
CA ASP A 203 -2.55 12.79 11.28
C ASP A 203 -1.76 13.44 10.12
N TYR A 204 -2.45 14.08 9.17
CA TYR A 204 -1.80 14.60 7.97
C TYR A 204 -0.97 15.86 8.21
N TYR A 205 -1.16 16.56 9.33
CA TYR A 205 -0.51 17.85 9.61
C TYR A 205 0.47 17.77 10.78
N THR A 206 0.08 17.06 11.84
CA THR A 206 0.89 16.90 13.08
C THR A 206 1.72 15.62 13.06
N HIS A 207 1.41 14.68 12.16
CA HIS A 207 2.08 13.37 12.06
C HIS A 207 2.04 12.50 13.33
N TYR A 208 1.16 12.84 14.28
CA TYR A 208 0.90 11.99 15.44
C TYR A 208 -0.05 10.84 15.10
N LYS A 209 0.16 9.70 15.76
CA LYS A 209 -0.75 8.55 15.71
C LYS A 209 -0.91 7.90 17.07
N CYS A 210 -2.14 7.51 17.40
CA CYS A 210 -2.47 6.66 18.53
C CYS A 210 -2.85 5.24 18.08
N ASP A 211 -2.29 4.19 18.71
CA ASP A 211 -2.76 2.79 18.55
C ASP A 211 -3.96 2.50 19.48
N SER A 212 -3.97 3.14 20.64
CA SER A 212 -5.04 3.07 21.65
C SER A 212 -4.98 4.32 22.55
N PRO A 213 -6.02 4.60 23.36
CA PRO A 213 -5.97 5.69 24.34
C PRO A 213 -4.68 5.62 25.19
N GLY A 214 -3.96 6.74 25.29
CA GLY A 214 -2.69 6.84 26.04
C GLY A 214 -1.47 6.19 25.39
N VAL A 215 -1.61 5.60 24.19
CA VAL A 215 -0.49 5.04 23.41
C VAL A 215 -0.41 5.79 22.08
N CYS A 216 0.15 6.99 22.16
CA CYS A 216 0.26 7.95 21.06
C CYS A 216 1.71 8.42 20.93
N GLY A 217 2.13 8.73 19.71
CA GLY A 217 3.46 9.26 19.44
C GLY A 217 3.55 9.86 18.05
N TYR A 218 4.62 10.62 17.83
CA TYR A 218 4.99 11.19 16.53
C TYR A 218 5.45 10.08 15.58
N ASP A 219 5.14 10.20 14.29
CA ASP A 219 5.50 9.23 13.24
C ASP A 219 5.85 9.90 11.91
N LEU A 220 6.87 10.76 11.95
CA LEU A 220 7.56 11.24 10.76
C LEU A 220 9.07 11.09 10.95
N TYR A 221 9.72 10.55 9.95
CA TYR A 221 11.14 10.22 9.95
C TYR A 221 11.85 10.82 8.76
N GLU A 222 13.09 11.23 9.01
CA GLU A 222 14.11 11.43 8.01
C GLU A 222 15.23 10.42 8.30
N ASN A 223 15.36 9.45 7.40
CA ASN A 223 16.20 8.27 7.55
C ASN A 223 15.89 7.54 8.87
N ASP A 224 16.87 7.44 9.77
CA ASP A 224 16.75 6.72 11.03
C ASP A 224 16.35 7.63 12.21
N ASN A 225 16.06 8.91 11.97
CA ASN A 225 15.76 9.91 13.00
C ASN A 225 14.36 10.48 12.83
N ALA A 226 13.72 10.81 13.96
CA ALA A 226 12.45 11.53 13.98
C ALA A 226 12.65 12.93 13.35
N ALA A 227 11.79 13.29 12.40
CA ALA A 227 11.88 14.53 11.63
C ALA A 227 11.15 15.70 12.32
N TRP A 228 11.46 15.99 13.59
CA TRP A 228 10.74 16.98 14.40
C TRP A 228 10.66 18.38 13.77
N ASP A 229 11.67 18.77 13.00
CA ASP A 229 11.72 20.07 12.31
C ASP A 229 10.61 20.25 11.24
N TYR A 230 9.92 19.15 10.89
CA TYR A 230 8.81 19.13 9.95
C TYR A 230 7.42 19.12 10.63
N ASP A 231 7.33 19.19 11.96
CA ASP A 231 6.07 19.41 12.68
C ASP A 231 5.67 20.90 12.61
N ASN A 232 5.37 21.35 11.40
CA ASN A 232 5.11 22.76 11.06
C ASN A 232 3.73 22.98 10.40
N GLY A 233 2.87 21.96 10.44
CA GLY A 233 1.51 22.04 9.90
C GLY A 233 1.41 21.94 8.38
N ILE A 234 2.46 21.51 7.68
CA ILE A 234 2.39 21.20 6.25
C ILE A 234 1.66 19.87 6.06
N TYR A 235 0.71 19.83 5.12
CA TYR A 235 -0.02 18.62 4.76
C TYR A 235 0.92 17.55 4.18
N SER A 236 0.90 16.33 4.72
CA SER A 236 1.87 15.28 4.38
C SER A 236 2.00 14.98 2.89
N THR A 237 0.90 15.04 2.12
CA THR A 237 0.94 14.84 0.65
C THR A 237 1.77 15.91 -0.05
N GLN A 238 1.67 17.18 0.40
CA GLN A 238 2.49 18.27 -0.13
C GLN A 238 3.95 18.12 0.31
N MET A 239 4.16 17.76 1.59
CA MET A 239 5.49 17.53 2.16
C MET A 239 6.25 16.42 1.41
N TYR A 240 5.59 15.28 1.15
CA TYR A 240 6.17 14.18 0.37
C TYR A 240 6.48 14.59 -1.06
N THR A 241 5.61 15.39 -1.69
CA THR A 241 5.85 15.91 -3.04
C THR A 241 7.07 16.83 -3.08
N GLN A 242 7.21 17.74 -2.12
CA GLN A 242 8.40 18.60 -1.99
C GLN A 242 9.68 17.78 -1.83
N ARG A 243 9.64 16.71 -1.02
CA ARG A 243 10.79 15.82 -0.85
C ARG A 243 11.17 15.10 -2.15
N VAL A 244 10.19 14.63 -2.93
CA VAL A 244 10.44 14.04 -4.25
C VAL A 244 11.08 15.05 -5.19
N GLN A 245 10.57 16.28 -5.23
CA GLN A 245 11.15 17.36 -6.04
C GLN A 245 12.59 17.68 -5.65
N GLN A 246 12.91 17.69 -4.35
CA GLN A 246 14.29 17.88 -3.86
C GLN A 246 15.21 16.74 -4.29
N ILE A 247 14.76 15.49 -4.18
CA ILE A 247 15.54 14.33 -4.64
C ILE A 247 15.86 14.48 -6.13
N LEU A 248 14.84 14.72 -6.96
CA LEU A 248 15.01 14.90 -8.40
C LEU A 248 15.91 16.10 -8.76
N ALA A 249 15.82 17.21 -8.04
CA ALA A 249 16.68 18.38 -8.27
C ALA A 249 18.16 18.13 -7.93
N SER A 250 18.42 17.22 -6.98
CA SER A 250 19.76 16.94 -6.46
C SER A 250 20.44 15.73 -7.09
N HIS A 251 19.69 14.87 -7.76
CA HIS A 251 20.17 13.62 -8.33
C HIS A 251 20.65 13.83 -9.77
N ASP A 252 21.73 13.14 -10.13
CA ASP A 252 22.28 13.16 -11.49
C ASP A 252 21.41 12.30 -12.42
N PRO A 253 20.72 12.88 -13.43
CA PRO A 253 19.83 12.12 -14.31
C PRO A 253 20.55 11.08 -15.16
N THR A 254 21.89 11.10 -15.23
CA THR A 254 22.67 10.04 -15.88
C THR A 254 22.82 8.79 -15.01
N LYS A 255 22.36 8.80 -13.75
CA LYS A 255 22.45 7.65 -12.84
C LYS A 255 21.06 7.07 -12.55
N PRO A 256 20.89 5.74 -12.61
CA PRO A 256 19.59 5.11 -12.42
C PRO A 256 19.04 5.39 -11.02
N LEU A 257 17.74 5.64 -10.96
CA LEU A 257 17.03 6.10 -9.77
C LEU A 257 15.79 5.25 -9.56
N PHE A 258 15.58 4.76 -8.34
CA PHE A 258 14.34 4.14 -7.91
C PHE A 258 13.68 5.03 -6.86
N LEU A 259 12.52 5.59 -7.21
CA LEU A 259 11.68 6.35 -6.29
C LEU A 259 10.43 5.55 -5.94
N TYR A 260 10.33 5.13 -4.68
CA TYR A 260 9.11 4.59 -4.12
C TYR A 260 8.34 5.69 -3.38
N VAL A 261 7.33 6.27 -4.04
CA VAL A 261 6.51 7.37 -3.52
C VAL A 261 5.19 6.80 -3.00
N ALA A 262 5.20 6.45 -1.72
CA ALA A 262 4.11 5.76 -1.04
C ALA A 262 3.20 6.75 -0.28
N TYR A 263 2.40 7.53 -1.00
CA TYR A 263 1.48 8.48 -0.38
C TYR A 263 0.54 7.79 0.64
N GLN A 264 0.36 8.43 1.80
CA GLN A 264 -0.70 8.06 2.75
C GLN A 264 -2.09 8.42 2.19
N ALA A 265 -2.17 9.40 1.30
CA ALA A 265 -3.41 9.75 0.64
C ALA A 265 -3.95 8.52 -0.12
N VAL A 266 -5.21 8.16 0.06
CA VAL A 266 -6.34 8.90 0.65
C VAL A 266 -6.89 8.24 1.93
N HIS A 267 -6.03 7.52 2.65
CA HIS A 267 -6.37 6.82 3.88
C HIS A 267 -6.80 7.79 4.99
N SER A 268 -7.78 7.37 5.81
CA SER A 268 -8.23 8.12 6.99
C SER A 268 -7.09 8.42 8.01
N PRO A 269 -7.15 9.49 8.80
CA PRO A 269 -8.25 10.44 8.99
C PRO A 269 -8.52 11.31 7.75
N LEU A 270 -9.78 11.69 7.53
CA LEU A 270 -10.20 12.43 6.34
C LEU A 270 -9.92 13.92 6.48
N GLN A 271 -8.69 14.32 6.15
CA GLN A 271 -8.16 15.67 6.27
C GLN A 271 -7.61 16.12 4.92
N ALA A 272 -7.95 17.33 4.48
CA ALA A 272 -7.41 17.95 3.26
C ALA A 272 -7.23 19.46 3.48
N PRO A 273 -6.35 20.13 2.72
CA PRO A 273 -6.28 21.60 2.74
C PRO A 273 -7.59 22.25 2.23
N GLY A 274 -7.95 23.39 2.82
CA GLY A 274 -9.24 24.06 2.60
C GLY A 274 -9.59 24.35 1.13
N ARG A 275 -8.59 24.68 0.30
CA ARG A 275 -8.80 25.03 -1.11
C ARG A 275 -9.42 23.90 -1.95
N TYR A 276 -9.20 22.64 -1.57
CA TYR A 276 -9.68 21.49 -2.35
C TYR A 276 -11.16 21.17 -2.13
N PHE A 277 -11.84 21.82 -1.17
CA PHE A 277 -13.24 21.55 -0.88
C PHE A 277 -14.22 22.23 -1.83
N GLU A 278 -13.79 23.31 -2.50
CA GLU A 278 -14.67 24.18 -3.28
C GLU A 278 -15.45 23.44 -4.35
N HIS A 279 -14.76 22.58 -5.12
CA HIS A 279 -15.34 21.84 -6.23
C HIS A 279 -16.29 20.71 -5.81
N TYR A 280 -16.33 20.35 -4.52
CA TYR A 280 -17.08 19.20 -4.01
C TYR A 280 -18.22 19.59 -3.07
N ARG A 281 -18.61 20.86 -3.02
CA ARG A 281 -19.73 21.36 -2.20
C ARG A 281 -21.05 20.62 -2.49
N SER A 282 -21.26 20.15 -3.72
CA SER A 282 -22.42 19.37 -4.16
C SER A 282 -22.44 17.92 -3.63
N ILE A 283 -21.29 17.37 -3.21
CA ILE A 283 -21.21 16.03 -2.62
C ILE A 283 -21.85 16.04 -1.23
N ILE A 284 -23.02 15.42 -1.09
CA ILE A 284 -23.79 15.41 0.17
C ILE A 284 -23.07 14.61 1.27
N ASN A 285 -22.52 13.45 0.93
CA ASN A 285 -21.81 12.62 1.91
C ASN A 285 -20.51 13.32 2.36
N ILE A 286 -20.45 13.74 3.62
CA ILE A 286 -19.33 14.53 4.16
C ILE A 286 -18.00 13.76 4.07
N ASN A 287 -18.00 12.46 4.34
CA ASN A 287 -16.78 11.64 4.24
C ASN A 287 -16.31 11.55 2.78
N ARG A 288 -17.23 11.29 1.84
CA ARG A 288 -16.93 11.30 0.40
C ARG A 288 -16.44 12.66 -0.08
N ARG A 289 -16.99 13.77 0.44
CA ARG A 289 -16.54 15.14 0.13
C ARG A 289 -15.10 15.37 0.58
N ARG A 290 -14.78 15.01 1.82
CA ARG A 290 -13.40 15.12 2.36
C ARG A 290 -12.44 14.23 1.59
N TYR A 291 -12.85 12.99 1.30
CA TYR A 291 -12.09 12.04 0.49
C TYR A 291 -11.81 12.60 -0.91
N ALA A 292 -12.79 13.20 -1.58
CA ALA A 292 -12.63 13.83 -2.89
C ALA A 292 -11.62 14.99 -2.86
N ALA A 293 -11.65 15.81 -1.80
CA ALA A 293 -10.66 16.87 -1.59
C ALA A 293 -9.24 16.32 -1.38
N MET A 294 -9.08 15.24 -0.62
CA MET A 294 -7.80 14.55 -0.45
C MET A 294 -7.26 14.00 -1.76
N LEU A 295 -8.13 13.37 -2.55
CA LEU A 295 -7.74 12.76 -3.81
C LEU A 295 -7.36 13.80 -4.87
N SER A 296 -8.00 14.96 -4.86
CA SER A 296 -7.60 16.08 -5.72
C SER A 296 -6.22 16.63 -5.34
N CYS A 297 -5.92 16.67 -4.04
CA CYS A 297 -4.58 17.01 -3.57
C CYS A 297 -3.53 15.97 -4.00
N LEU A 298 -3.90 14.68 -4.04
CA LEU A 298 -3.04 13.62 -4.55
C LEU A 298 -2.83 13.73 -6.07
N ASP A 299 -3.87 14.05 -6.84
CA ASP A 299 -3.76 14.28 -8.29
C ASP A 299 -2.80 15.45 -8.60
N GLU A 300 -2.93 16.58 -7.90
CA GLU A 300 -2.02 17.72 -8.01
C GLU A 300 -0.58 17.35 -7.58
N ALA A 301 -0.42 16.54 -6.54
CA ALA A 301 0.90 16.04 -6.13
C ALA A 301 1.57 15.23 -7.25
N ILE A 302 0.83 14.37 -7.93
CA ILE A 302 1.33 13.57 -9.06
C ILE A 302 1.63 14.45 -10.27
N HIS A 303 0.84 15.51 -10.50
CA HIS A 303 1.14 16.52 -11.49
C HIS A 303 2.52 17.16 -11.23
N ASN A 304 2.75 17.59 -10.00
CA ASN A 304 4.00 18.24 -9.59
C ASN A 304 5.21 17.30 -9.65
N VAL A 305 5.04 16.01 -9.31
CA VAL A 305 6.09 14.99 -9.52
C VAL A 305 6.40 14.83 -11.00
N THR A 306 5.37 14.75 -11.85
CA THR A 306 5.53 14.61 -13.31
C THR A 306 6.24 15.83 -13.92
N LEU A 307 5.88 17.04 -13.49
CA LEU A 307 6.56 18.26 -13.90
C LEU A 307 8.02 18.27 -13.46
N ALA A 308 8.32 17.82 -12.23
CA ALA A 308 9.68 17.76 -11.74
C ALA A 308 10.54 16.76 -12.52
N LEU A 309 9.99 15.59 -12.86
CA LEU A 309 10.65 14.61 -13.73
C LEU A 309 11.01 15.23 -15.09
N LYS A 310 10.12 16.03 -15.68
CA LYS A 310 10.39 16.73 -16.96
C LYS A 310 11.45 17.82 -16.78
N ARG A 311 11.25 18.69 -15.78
CA ARG A 311 12.12 19.84 -15.50
C ARG A 311 13.58 19.43 -15.25
N TYR A 312 13.80 18.33 -14.54
CA TYR A 312 15.13 17.89 -14.16
C TYR A 312 15.69 16.77 -15.07
N GLY A 313 15.08 16.51 -16.24
CA GLY A 313 15.65 15.64 -17.26
C GLY A 313 15.48 14.14 -17.03
N PHE A 314 14.60 13.71 -16.12
CA PHE A 314 14.36 12.29 -15.83
C PHE A 314 13.28 11.67 -16.73
N TYR A 315 12.32 12.47 -17.19
CA TYR A 315 11.05 11.99 -17.73
C TYR A 315 11.20 11.06 -18.96
N ASN A 316 12.09 11.38 -19.90
CA ASN A 316 12.24 10.65 -21.16
C ASN A 316 12.72 9.20 -20.96
N ASN A 317 13.49 8.95 -19.89
CA ASN A 317 14.00 7.62 -19.51
C ASN A 317 13.31 7.08 -18.24
N SER A 318 12.10 7.53 -17.91
CA SER A 318 11.37 7.08 -16.71
C SER A 318 10.22 6.13 -17.02
N ILE A 319 10.03 5.14 -16.16
CA ILE A 319 8.80 4.34 -16.07
C ILE A 319 8.05 4.75 -14.81
N ILE A 320 6.85 5.31 -15.00
CA ILE A 320 5.97 5.73 -13.91
C ILE A 320 4.87 4.69 -13.75
N ILE A 321 4.86 4.03 -12.59
CA ILE A 321 3.83 3.07 -12.20
C ILE A 321 2.96 3.72 -11.14
N TYR A 322 1.66 3.75 -11.37
CA TYR A 322 0.68 4.14 -10.36
C TYR A 322 -0.09 2.91 -9.87
N SER A 323 -0.28 2.80 -8.56
CA SER A 323 -1.02 1.73 -7.91
C SER A 323 -1.77 2.25 -6.69
N SER A 324 -2.97 1.74 -6.43
CA SER A 324 -3.52 1.70 -5.06
C SER A 324 -3.02 0.46 -4.32
N ASP A 325 -2.89 0.48 -3.00
CA ASP A 325 -2.48 -0.69 -2.22
C ASP A 325 -3.63 -1.65 -1.90
N ASN A 326 -4.87 -1.18 -1.88
CA ASN A 326 -6.07 -1.98 -1.70
C ASN A 326 -7.30 -1.25 -2.24
N GLY A 327 -8.44 -1.95 -2.29
CA GLY A 327 -9.72 -1.31 -2.55
C GLY A 327 -10.09 -0.26 -1.49
N GLY A 328 -11.02 0.63 -1.83
CA GLY A 328 -11.43 1.74 -0.97
C GLY A 328 -12.29 1.30 0.19
N GLN A 329 -12.40 2.16 1.20
CA GLN A 329 -13.26 1.98 2.36
C GLN A 329 -14.50 2.90 2.24
N PRO A 330 -15.69 2.37 1.89
CA PRO A 330 -16.88 3.19 1.68
C PRO A 330 -17.36 4.01 2.86
N THR A 331 -17.20 3.50 4.08
CA THR A 331 -17.53 4.27 5.30
C THR A 331 -16.58 5.45 5.52
N ALA A 332 -15.39 5.44 4.91
CA ALA A 332 -14.42 6.52 4.90
C ALA A 332 -14.41 7.29 3.57
N GLY A 333 -15.45 7.16 2.74
CA GLY A 333 -15.61 7.94 1.52
C GLY A 333 -14.96 7.36 0.27
N GLY A 334 -14.25 6.23 0.32
CA GLY A 334 -13.78 5.54 -0.90
C GLY A 334 -14.92 4.85 -1.65
N SER A 335 -14.77 4.57 -2.94
CA SER A 335 -15.79 3.88 -3.73
C SER A 335 -15.19 2.80 -4.62
N ASN A 336 -15.69 1.58 -4.46
CA ASN A 336 -15.30 0.44 -5.31
C ASN A 336 -16.33 0.14 -6.38
N TRP A 337 -17.42 0.91 -6.44
CA TRP A 337 -18.54 0.63 -7.33
C TRP A 337 -18.09 0.53 -8.80
N PRO A 338 -18.60 -0.42 -9.59
CA PRO A 338 -19.62 -1.42 -9.27
C PRO A 338 -19.05 -2.74 -8.67
N LEU A 339 -17.77 -2.79 -8.29
CA LEU A 339 -17.17 -3.97 -7.67
C LEU A 339 -17.75 -4.21 -6.26
N ARG A 340 -17.83 -5.49 -5.90
CA ARG A 340 -18.41 -5.95 -4.63
C ARG A 340 -17.45 -5.76 -3.45
N GLY A 341 -17.96 -5.37 -2.29
CA GLY A 341 -17.19 -5.31 -1.06
C GLY A 341 -16.29 -4.08 -0.93
N SER A 342 -15.33 -4.16 -0.02
CA SER A 342 -14.50 -3.03 0.41
C SER A 342 -13.09 -3.45 0.83
N LYS A 343 -12.25 -2.47 1.19
CA LYS A 343 -11.07 -2.70 2.03
C LYS A 343 -11.35 -3.73 3.12
N GLY A 344 -10.39 -4.63 3.34
CA GLY A 344 -10.49 -5.70 4.33
C GLY A 344 -11.27 -6.94 3.88
N THR A 345 -11.70 -7.01 2.62
CA THR A 345 -12.53 -8.11 2.11
C THR A 345 -11.92 -8.75 0.85
N TYR A 346 -12.16 -10.05 0.64
CA TYR A 346 -11.67 -10.76 -0.55
C TYR A 346 -12.64 -10.71 -1.74
N TRP A 347 -13.68 -9.89 -1.66
CA TRP A 347 -14.50 -9.53 -2.81
C TRP A 347 -13.71 -8.63 -3.77
N GLU A 348 -14.11 -8.55 -5.04
CA GLU A 348 -13.34 -7.84 -6.08
C GLU A 348 -13.06 -6.38 -5.70
N GLY A 349 -13.99 -5.69 -5.03
CA GLY A 349 -13.83 -4.32 -4.58
C GLY A 349 -12.86 -4.13 -3.42
N GLY A 350 -12.38 -5.19 -2.78
CA GLY A 350 -11.29 -5.11 -1.79
C GLY A 350 -9.90 -5.35 -2.39
N ILE A 351 -9.81 -6.09 -3.49
CA ILE A 351 -8.54 -6.63 -4.02
C ILE A 351 -8.22 -6.20 -5.45
N ARG A 352 -9.17 -5.64 -6.21
CA ARG A 352 -8.86 -4.92 -7.46
C ARG A 352 -8.49 -3.49 -7.14
N ALA A 353 -7.36 -3.05 -7.67
CA ALA A 353 -6.84 -1.70 -7.48
C ALA A 353 -6.90 -0.89 -8.76
N VAL A 354 -6.98 0.43 -8.61
CA VAL A 354 -6.59 1.37 -9.65
C VAL A 354 -5.10 1.18 -9.93
N GLY A 355 -4.71 1.04 -11.20
CA GLY A 355 -3.32 1.00 -11.59
C GLY A 355 -3.10 1.26 -13.08
N PHE A 356 -1.98 1.91 -13.39
CA PHE A 356 -1.56 2.16 -14.77
C PHE A 356 -0.04 2.34 -14.85
N VAL A 357 0.50 2.17 -16.05
CA VAL A 357 1.90 2.46 -16.37
C VAL A 357 1.96 3.57 -17.40
N HIS A 358 2.77 4.58 -17.15
CA HIS A 358 3.03 5.67 -18.07
C HIS A 358 4.53 5.80 -18.30
N SER A 359 4.95 5.74 -19.56
CA SER A 359 6.37 5.90 -19.93
C SER A 359 6.52 6.19 -21.42
N PRO A 360 7.46 7.08 -21.81
CA PRO A 360 7.91 7.18 -23.20
C PRO A 360 8.46 5.86 -23.77
N LEU A 361 8.98 4.97 -22.90
CA LEU A 361 9.59 3.69 -23.26
C LEU A 361 8.57 2.57 -23.57
N LEU A 362 7.28 2.80 -23.34
CA LEU A 362 6.23 1.87 -23.75
C LEU A 362 6.18 1.77 -25.28
N LYS A 363 6.20 0.55 -25.81
CA LYS A 363 6.00 0.28 -27.24
C LYS A 363 4.57 0.64 -27.66
N ASN A 364 3.57 0.20 -26.89
CA ASN A 364 2.14 0.45 -27.14
C ASN A 364 1.52 1.35 -26.06
N LYS A 365 1.31 2.63 -26.39
CA LYS A 365 0.69 3.64 -25.52
C LYS A 365 -0.80 3.79 -25.81
N GLY A 366 -1.56 4.32 -24.85
CA GLY A 366 -3.00 4.53 -24.97
C GLY A 366 -3.81 3.24 -25.01
N THR A 367 -3.32 2.19 -24.35
CA THR A 367 -3.93 0.86 -24.36
C THR A 367 -4.51 0.47 -23.00
N VAL A 368 -5.25 -0.64 -22.98
CA VAL A 368 -5.85 -1.21 -21.78
C VAL A 368 -5.41 -2.67 -21.65
N CYS A 369 -4.65 -2.97 -20.61
CA CYS A 369 -4.24 -4.33 -20.27
C CYS A 369 -5.34 -5.02 -19.48
N LYS A 370 -5.90 -6.09 -20.06
CA LYS A 370 -6.90 -6.97 -19.42
C LYS A 370 -6.31 -8.33 -19.01
N GLU A 371 -5.00 -8.50 -19.13
CA GLU A 371 -4.32 -9.71 -18.65
C GLU A 371 -4.21 -9.71 -17.12
N LEU A 372 -3.92 -10.87 -16.51
CA LEU A 372 -3.73 -10.96 -15.07
C LEU A 372 -2.43 -10.28 -14.65
N VAL A 373 -2.55 -9.27 -13.80
CA VAL A 373 -1.44 -8.57 -13.17
C VAL A 373 -1.67 -8.56 -11.66
N HIS A 374 -0.61 -8.78 -10.88
CA HIS A 374 -0.65 -8.78 -9.43
C HIS A 374 0.52 -7.99 -8.86
N ILE A 375 0.37 -7.40 -7.68
CA ILE A 375 1.40 -6.55 -7.06
C ILE A 375 2.75 -7.24 -6.86
N THR A 376 2.81 -8.58 -6.76
CA THR A 376 4.08 -9.32 -6.71
C THR A 376 4.85 -9.28 -8.02
N ASP A 377 4.20 -9.05 -9.15
CA ASP A 377 4.80 -9.02 -10.49
C ASP A 377 5.76 -7.84 -10.66
N TRP A 378 5.54 -6.75 -9.91
CA TRP A 378 6.41 -5.59 -9.97
C TRP A 378 7.84 -5.90 -9.54
N TYR A 379 8.05 -6.83 -8.61
CA TYR A 379 9.41 -7.16 -8.17
C TYR A 379 10.26 -7.69 -9.35
N PRO A 380 9.95 -8.84 -9.97
CA PRO A 380 10.75 -9.34 -11.07
C PRO A 380 10.75 -8.42 -12.29
N THR A 381 9.62 -7.75 -12.58
CA THR A 381 9.52 -6.78 -13.69
C THR A 381 10.51 -5.63 -13.52
N LEU A 382 10.59 -5.04 -12.33
CA LEU A 382 11.49 -3.92 -12.05
C LEU A 382 12.96 -4.34 -12.01
N ILE A 383 13.26 -5.56 -11.55
CA ILE A 383 14.62 -6.11 -11.63
C ILE A 383 15.05 -6.36 -13.07
N SER A 384 14.16 -6.94 -13.90
CA SER A 384 14.40 -7.17 -15.33
C SER A 384 14.67 -5.86 -16.08
N LEU A 385 13.82 -4.85 -15.84
CA LEU A 385 13.99 -3.49 -16.39
C LEU A 385 15.30 -2.82 -15.94
N ALA A 386 15.74 -3.11 -14.72
CA ALA A 386 17.02 -2.65 -14.18
C ALA A 386 18.22 -3.45 -14.69
N GLU A 387 18.05 -4.36 -15.65
CA GLU A 387 19.08 -5.28 -16.15
C GLU A 387 19.71 -6.13 -15.04
N GLY A 388 18.96 -6.37 -13.97
CA GLY A 388 19.36 -7.18 -12.84
C GLY A 388 19.05 -8.66 -13.00
N GLN A 389 19.61 -9.46 -12.10
CA GLN A 389 19.40 -10.90 -12.03
C GLN A 389 18.72 -11.26 -10.72
N ILE A 390 17.79 -12.22 -10.80
CA ILE A 390 17.11 -12.79 -9.64
C ILE A 390 17.79 -14.12 -9.34
N ASP A 391 18.40 -14.24 -8.17
CA ASP A 391 19.08 -15.45 -7.76
C ASP A 391 18.08 -16.62 -7.68
N GLU A 392 18.47 -17.82 -8.16
CA GLU A 392 17.58 -18.98 -8.26
C GLU A 392 17.01 -19.44 -6.90
N ASP A 393 17.70 -19.12 -5.80
CA ASP A 393 17.26 -19.41 -4.43
C ASP A 393 16.17 -18.45 -3.93
N ILE A 394 16.01 -17.28 -4.57
CA ILE A 394 14.91 -16.36 -4.32
C ILE A 394 13.66 -16.87 -5.06
N GLN A 395 12.92 -17.76 -4.40
CA GLN A 395 11.63 -18.22 -4.89
C GLN A 395 10.60 -17.07 -4.84
N LEU A 396 10.35 -16.44 -5.98
CA LEU A 396 9.34 -15.40 -6.14
C LEU A 396 7.97 -16.00 -6.53
N ASP A 397 6.91 -15.28 -6.17
CA ASP A 397 5.54 -15.54 -6.61
C ASP A 397 5.09 -14.60 -7.75
N GLY A 398 5.89 -13.57 -8.02
CA GLY A 398 5.73 -12.64 -9.14
C GLY A 398 6.28 -13.17 -10.45
N TYR A 399 5.79 -12.63 -11.55
CA TYR A 399 6.31 -12.84 -12.91
C TYR A 399 6.77 -11.51 -13.50
N ASP A 400 7.78 -11.55 -14.36
CA ASP A 400 8.07 -10.40 -15.23
C ASP A 400 6.92 -10.23 -16.23
N ILE A 401 6.28 -9.07 -16.21
CA ILE A 401 5.12 -8.74 -17.05
C ILE A 401 5.39 -7.52 -17.93
N TRP A 402 6.65 -7.10 -18.10
CA TRP A 402 6.95 -5.90 -18.89
C TRP A 402 6.44 -6.01 -20.32
N GLU A 403 6.67 -7.14 -21.00
CA GLU A 403 6.18 -7.34 -22.38
C GLU A 403 4.64 -7.42 -22.44
N THR A 404 4.00 -7.96 -21.40
CA THR A 404 2.54 -7.94 -21.28
C THR A 404 2.00 -6.51 -21.25
N ILE A 405 2.67 -5.62 -20.50
CA ILE A 405 2.26 -4.23 -20.37
C ILE A 405 2.67 -3.41 -21.60
N SER A 406 3.95 -3.47 -22.00
CA SER A 406 4.54 -2.62 -23.02
C SER A 406 4.11 -3.01 -24.44
N GLU A 407 3.91 -4.30 -24.70
CA GLU A 407 3.67 -4.84 -26.05
C GLU A 407 2.26 -5.44 -26.21
N GLY A 408 1.55 -5.67 -25.10
CA GLY A 408 0.24 -6.32 -25.13
C GLY A 408 0.33 -7.83 -25.37
N LEU A 409 1.46 -8.46 -25.03
CA LEU A 409 1.58 -9.92 -25.03
C LEU A 409 0.72 -10.54 -23.92
N ARG A 410 0.48 -11.86 -24.01
CA ARG A 410 -0.23 -12.60 -22.97
C ARG A 410 0.54 -12.62 -21.67
N SER A 411 -0.17 -12.47 -20.55
CA SER A 411 0.48 -12.58 -19.23
C SER A 411 0.94 -14.02 -18.97
N PRO A 412 2.16 -14.21 -18.43
CA PRO A 412 2.62 -15.50 -17.93
C PRO A 412 1.80 -15.95 -16.70
N ARG A 413 1.16 -15.01 -16.00
CA ARG A 413 0.36 -15.28 -14.80
C ARG A 413 -0.98 -15.93 -15.16
N VAL A 414 -1.19 -17.15 -14.69
CA VAL A 414 -2.46 -17.88 -14.85
C VAL A 414 -3.26 -18.02 -13.57
N ASP A 415 -2.65 -17.78 -12.41
CA ASP A 415 -3.33 -17.77 -11.12
C ASP A 415 -2.80 -16.68 -10.16
N ILE A 416 -3.62 -16.35 -9.18
CA ILE A 416 -3.35 -15.41 -8.11
C ILE A 416 -3.88 -16.03 -6.82
N LEU A 417 -2.98 -16.29 -5.88
CA LEU A 417 -3.40 -16.52 -4.51
C LEU A 417 -3.59 -15.15 -3.85
N HIS A 418 -4.82 -14.83 -3.44
CA HIS A 418 -5.02 -13.63 -2.65
C HIS A 418 -4.48 -13.88 -1.25
N ASN A 419 -5.01 -14.87 -0.52
CA ASN A 419 -4.45 -15.26 0.76
C ASN A 419 -4.99 -16.62 1.26
N ILE A 420 -4.32 -17.17 2.27
CA ILE A 420 -4.80 -18.22 3.17
C ILE A 420 -4.56 -17.75 4.60
N ASP A 421 -5.62 -17.43 5.34
CA ASP A 421 -5.53 -17.01 6.74
C ASP A 421 -6.15 -18.07 7.67
N PRO A 422 -5.32 -18.93 8.29
CA PRO A 422 -5.80 -19.99 9.17
C PRO A 422 -6.23 -19.50 10.55
N ILE A 423 -5.91 -18.27 10.93
CA ILE A 423 -6.23 -17.71 12.27
C ILE A 423 -7.29 -16.61 12.23
N TYR A 424 -7.79 -16.25 11.06
CA TYR A 424 -9.00 -15.42 10.92
C TYR A 424 -10.20 -16.09 11.60
N THR A 425 -11.25 -15.31 11.85
CA THR A 425 -12.52 -15.82 12.38
C THR A 425 -13.07 -16.91 11.46
N LYS A 426 -13.07 -18.15 11.96
CA LYS A 426 -13.51 -19.33 11.21
C LYS A 426 -14.98 -19.21 10.82
N ALA A 427 -15.31 -19.60 9.58
CA ALA A 427 -16.70 -19.72 9.18
C ALA A 427 -17.37 -20.85 9.97
N LYS A 428 -18.49 -20.53 10.65
CA LYS A 428 -19.16 -21.45 11.60
C LYS A 428 -19.49 -22.82 11.01
N ASN A 429 -19.88 -22.87 9.75
CA ASN A 429 -20.28 -24.11 9.06
C ASN A 429 -19.24 -24.56 8.02
N GLY A 430 -18.03 -23.97 8.04
CA GLY A 430 -16.93 -24.45 7.23
C GLY A 430 -16.34 -25.74 7.81
N SER A 431 -15.93 -26.67 6.94
CA SER A 431 -15.40 -27.96 7.36
C SER A 431 -14.60 -28.64 6.25
N TRP A 432 -13.87 -29.71 6.60
CA TRP A 432 -13.26 -30.61 5.63
C TRP A 432 -14.31 -31.31 4.76
N ALA A 433 -15.44 -31.71 5.34
CA ALA A 433 -16.54 -32.35 4.60
C ALA A 433 -17.11 -31.41 3.53
N ALA A 434 -17.34 -30.15 3.87
CA ALA A 434 -17.78 -29.13 2.91
C ALA A 434 -16.75 -28.89 1.78
N GLY A 435 -15.45 -29.01 2.07
CA GLY A 435 -14.39 -28.96 1.06
C GLY A 435 -14.04 -30.31 0.42
N TYR A 436 -14.96 -31.28 0.43
CA TYR A 436 -14.79 -32.60 -0.20
C TYR A 436 -13.56 -33.40 0.30
N GLY A 437 -13.13 -33.19 1.54
CA GLY A 437 -11.92 -33.78 2.11
C GLY A 437 -10.61 -33.19 1.56
N ILE A 438 -10.67 -32.18 0.68
CA ILE A 438 -9.50 -31.56 0.03
C ILE A 438 -9.00 -30.36 0.84
N TRP A 439 -9.93 -29.60 1.41
CA TRP A 439 -9.65 -28.32 2.07
C TRP A 439 -10.63 -28.08 3.23
N ASN A 440 -10.16 -27.44 4.30
CA ASN A 440 -11.04 -26.99 5.37
C ASN A 440 -11.68 -25.64 5.01
N THR A 441 -12.95 -25.63 4.64
CA THR A 441 -13.64 -24.41 4.19
C THR A 441 -13.94 -23.42 5.32
N ALA A 442 -13.60 -23.75 6.57
CA ALA A 442 -13.66 -22.79 7.67
C ALA A 442 -12.57 -21.70 7.57
N ILE A 443 -11.48 -21.99 6.88
CA ILE A 443 -10.32 -21.11 6.70
C ILE A 443 -10.67 -20.02 5.69
N GLN A 444 -10.39 -18.75 6.03
CA GLN A 444 -10.54 -17.64 5.10
C GLN A 444 -9.49 -17.77 4.02
N SER A 445 -9.92 -17.99 2.78
CA SER A 445 -9.00 -18.13 1.64
C SER A 445 -9.64 -17.63 0.37
N ALA A 446 -8.81 -17.13 -0.53
CA ALA A 446 -9.25 -16.62 -1.81
C ALA A 446 -8.18 -16.89 -2.88
N ILE A 447 -8.61 -17.45 -4.01
CA ILE A 447 -7.75 -17.72 -5.16
C ILE A 447 -8.49 -17.38 -6.45
N ARG A 448 -7.77 -16.83 -7.42
CA ARG A 448 -8.20 -16.69 -8.80
C ARG A 448 -7.33 -17.57 -9.70
N VAL A 449 -7.94 -18.40 -10.54
CA VAL A 449 -7.26 -19.22 -11.56
C VAL A 449 -7.93 -18.92 -12.90
N GLN A 450 -7.25 -18.17 -13.76
CA GLN A 450 -7.76 -17.65 -15.03
C GLN A 450 -9.09 -16.87 -14.81
N HIS A 451 -10.19 -17.45 -15.29
CA HIS A 451 -11.54 -16.88 -15.19
C HIS A 451 -12.19 -17.11 -13.83
N TRP A 452 -11.75 -18.12 -13.08
CA TRP A 452 -12.47 -18.61 -11.91
C TRP A 452 -11.89 -18.07 -10.62
N LYS A 453 -12.75 -17.55 -9.75
CA LYS A 453 -12.39 -17.15 -8.40
C LYS A 453 -13.14 -18.00 -7.39
N LEU A 454 -12.42 -18.54 -6.42
CA LEU A 454 -12.95 -19.33 -5.32
C LEU A 454 -12.68 -18.60 -4.00
N LEU A 455 -13.70 -18.49 -3.17
CA LEU A 455 -13.63 -17.98 -1.80
C LEU A 455 -14.01 -19.10 -0.83
N THR A 456 -13.26 -19.24 0.27
CA THR A 456 -13.65 -20.06 1.41
C THR A 456 -13.60 -19.28 2.73
N GLY A 457 -14.25 -19.80 3.77
CA GLY A 457 -14.28 -19.18 5.08
C GLY A 457 -15.18 -17.96 5.13
N ASN A 458 -14.78 -16.94 5.88
CA ASN A 458 -15.49 -15.66 5.94
C ASN A 458 -14.78 -14.65 5.02
N PRO A 459 -15.30 -14.32 3.82
CA PRO A 459 -14.63 -13.40 2.88
C PRO A 459 -14.70 -11.91 3.29
N GLY A 460 -15.45 -11.58 4.35
CA GLY A 460 -15.68 -10.20 4.81
C GLY A 460 -16.97 -9.58 4.26
N TYR A 461 -17.17 -8.30 4.59
CA TYR A 461 -18.37 -7.52 4.22
C TYR A 461 -18.64 -7.56 2.70
N SER A 462 -19.86 -7.88 2.30
CA SER A 462 -20.15 -8.38 0.95
C SER A 462 -21.18 -7.59 0.14
N ASP A 463 -21.53 -6.39 0.57
CA ASP A 463 -22.52 -5.60 -0.18
C ASP A 463 -21.87 -4.94 -1.40
N TRP A 464 -22.66 -4.66 -2.42
CA TRP A 464 -22.31 -3.63 -3.39
C TRP A 464 -22.73 -2.30 -2.81
N VAL A 465 -21.80 -1.37 -2.71
CA VAL A 465 -22.07 -0.05 -2.13
C VAL A 465 -22.11 0.97 -3.26
N PRO A 466 -23.30 1.50 -3.61
CA PRO A 466 -23.42 2.59 -4.56
C PRO A 466 -22.64 3.82 -4.13
N PRO A 467 -22.24 4.70 -5.08
CA PRO A 467 -21.67 5.99 -4.74
C PRO A 467 -22.57 6.77 -3.77
N GLN A 468 -21.97 7.53 -2.85
CA GLN A 468 -22.66 8.40 -1.90
C GLN A 468 -23.58 7.70 -0.89
N ALA A 469 -23.66 6.36 -0.90
CA ALA A 469 -24.58 5.56 -0.09
C ALA A 469 -24.66 5.99 1.39
N PHE A 470 -23.52 6.24 2.04
CA PHE A 470 -23.43 6.58 3.48
C PHE A 470 -23.71 8.07 3.82
N SER A 471 -24.71 8.70 3.22
CA SER A 471 -25.02 10.12 3.48
C SER A 471 -25.60 10.34 4.88
N ASN A 472 -25.31 11.48 5.51
CA ASN A 472 -25.83 11.81 6.85
C ASN A 472 -27.30 12.27 6.84
N LEU A 473 -27.94 12.44 5.67
CA LEU A 473 -29.25 13.08 5.52
C LEU A 473 -30.46 12.12 5.65
N GLY A 474 -30.27 10.86 6.04
CA GLY A 474 -31.39 9.96 6.25
C GLY A 474 -31.00 8.49 6.19
N PRO A 475 -31.96 7.58 6.38
CA PRO A 475 -31.68 6.15 6.32
C PRO A 475 -31.14 5.82 4.94
N ASN A 476 -29.89 5.42 4.92
CA ASN A 476 -29.12 4.73 3.89
C ASN A 476 -29.96 3.68 3.09
N ARG A 477 -30.89 4.11 2.24
CA ARG A 477 -31.84 3.27 1.49
C ARG A 477 -31.17 2.71 0.21
N TRP A 478 -30.18 1.83 0.36
CA TRP A 478 -29.88 0.86 -0.69
C TRP A 478 -30.26 -0.53 -0.15
N HIS A 479 -31.39 -1.07 -0.63
CA HIS A 479 -31.89 -2.37 -0.21
C HIS A 479 -31.51 -3.47 -1.21
N ASN A 480 -31.58 -3.19 -2.51
CA ASN A 480 -31.38 -4.18 -3.58
C ASN A 480 -29.91 -4.64 -3.74
N GLU A 481 -28.97 -3.92 -3.12
CA GLU A 481 -27.53 -4.17 -3.23
C GLU A 481 -26.93 -4.76 -1.94
N ARG A 482 -27.76 -5.00 -0.92
CA ARG A 482 -27.34 -5.69 0.31
C ARG A 482 -27.60 -7.18 0.21
N ILE A 483 -26.58 -7.99 0.45
CA ILE A 483 -26.74 -9.44 0.54
C ILE A 483 -26.67 -9.86 2.00
N THR A 484 -27.76 -10.44 2.50
CA THR A 484 -27.66 -11.33 3.66
C THR A 484 -27.03 -12.63 3.18
N LEU A 485 -25.72 -12.81 3.42
CA LEU A 485 -25.07 -14.09 3.12
C LEU A 485 -25.86 -15.19 3.83
N SER A 486 -26.26 -16.22 3.08
CA SER A 486 -26.97 -17.37 3.64
C SER A 486 -26.19 -17.89 4.84
N THR A 487 -26.84 -17.89 6.01
CA THR A 487 -26.25 -18.34 7.27
C THR A 487 -25.61 -19.72 7.06
N GLY A 488 -24.29 -19.80 7.22
CA GLY A 488 -23.55 -21.05 7.10
C GLY A 488 -22.86 -21.33 5.76
N LYS A 489 -22.91 -20.42 4.78
CA LYS A 489 -22.10 -20.59 3.57
C LYS A 489 -20.62 -20.41 3.87
N SER A 490 -19.79 -21.27 3.27
CA SER A 490 -18.34 -21.27 3.45
C SER A 490 -17.57 -21.45 2.14
N ILE A 491 -18.27 -21.48 0.99
CA ILE A 491 -17.70 -21.60 -0.35
C ILE A 491 -18.49 -20.72 -1.31
N TRP A 492 -17.78 -19.98 -2.16
CA TRP A 492 -18.34 -19.26 -3.31
C TRP A 492 -17.42 -19.44 -4.51
N LEU A 493 -18.00 -19.55 -5.71
CA LEU A 493 -17.28 -19.66 -6.97
C LEU A 493 -17.87 -18.64 -7.96
N PHE A 494 -17.01 -17.82 -8.57
CA PHE A 494 -17.41 -16.83 -9.57
C PHE A 494 -16.58 -17.01 -10.85
N ASN A 495 -17.19 -16.73 -11.99
CA ASN A 495 -16.48 -16.51 -13.24
C ASN A 495 -16.25 -15.00 -13.40
N ILE A 496 -15.10 -14.51 -12.99
CA ILE A 496 -14.79 -13.07 -12.95
C ILE A 496 -14.71 -12.43 -14.33
N THR A 497 -14.39 -13.21 -15.37
CA THR A 497 -14.38 -12.68 -16.75
C THR A 497 -15.79 -12.40 -17.25
N ALA A 498 -16.76 -13.27 -16.91
CA ALA A 498 -18.15 -13.11 -17.32
C ALA A 498 -18.98 -12.29 -16.31
N ASP A 499 -18.58 -12.27 -15.04
CA ASP A 499 -19.25 -11.62 -13.91
C ASP A 499 -18.19 -10.93 -13.02
N PRO A 500 -17.61 -9.80 -13.46
CA PRO A 500 -16.57 -9.08 -12.73
C PRO A 500 -17.06 -8.47 -11.41
N TYR A 501 -18.37 -8.48 -11.18
CA TYR A 501 -19.01 -7.90 -9.99
C TYR A 501 -19.48 -8.96 -9.00
N GLU A 502 -19.19 -10.25 -9.23
CA GLU A 502 -19.50 -11.36 -8.33
C GLU A 502 -21.00 -11.46 -7.97
N ARG A 503 -21.87 -11.19 -8.95
CA ARG A 503 -23.33 -11.18 -8.83
C ARG A 503 -23.90 -12.58 -8.66
N VAL A 504 -23.34 -13.59 -9.32
CA VAL A 504 -23.91 -14.94 -9.38
C VAL A 504 -22.91 -15.96 -8.85
N ASP A 505 -23.19 -16.54 -7.67
CA ASP A 505 -22.41 -17.67 -7.19
C ASP A 505 -22.74 -18.95 -7.98
N LEU A 506 -21.71 -19.57 -8.50
CA LEU A 506 -21.73 -20.74 -9.36
C LEU A 506 -21.23 -22.02 -8.65
N SER A 507 -20.95 -21.95 -7.34
CA SER A 507 -20.35 -23.05 -6.57
C SER A 507 -21.16 -24.36 -6.62
N SER A 508 -22.50 -24.27 -6.55
CA SER A 508 -23.39 -25.43 -6.65
C SER A 508 -23.52 -25.98 -8.07
N ARG A 509 -23.36 -25.13 -9.10
CA ARG A 509 -23.49 -25.50 -10.51
C ARG A 509 -22.22 -26.18 -11.05
N TYR A 510 -21.05 -25.82 -10.53
CA TYR A 510 -19.76 -26.33 -11.03
C TYR A 510 -18.89 -26.94 -9.91
N PRO A 511 -19.34 -27.99 -9.21
CA PRO A 511 -18.57 -28.61 -8.12
C PRO A 511 -17.23 -29.19 -8.59
N GLY A 512 -17.10 -29.58 -9.86
CA GLY A 512 -15.83 -30.02 -10.44
C GLY A 512 -14.77 -28.90 -10.46
N ILE A 513 -15.19 -27.67 -10.78
CA ILE A 513 -14.32 -26.48 -10.77
C ILE A 513 -13.96 -26.12 -9.33
N VAL A 514 -14.94 -26.16 -8.40
CA VAL A 514 -14.68 -25.97 -6.96
C VAL A 514 -13.59 -26.93 -6.48
N LYS A 515 -13.72 -28.24 -6.74
CA LYS A 515 -12.70 -29.25 -6.36
C LYS A 515 -11.34 -28.95 -6.98
N LYS A 516 -11.28 -28.51 -8.24
CA LYS A 516 -10.02 -28.13 -8.90
C LYS A 516 -9.34 -26.96 -8.19
N LEU A 517 -10.07 -25.89 -7.88
CA LEU A 517 -9.52 -24.72 -7.20
C LEU A 517 -9.18 -25.01 -5.72
N LEU A 518 -9.95 -25.85 -5.03
CA LEU A 518 -9.60 -26.32 -3.67
C LEU A 518 -8.29 -27.13 -3.66
N ARG A 519 -8.03 -27.96 -4.68
CA ARG A 519 -6.73 -28.65 -4.82
C ARG A 519 -5.60 -27.67 -5.04
N ARG A 520 -5.82 -26.61 -5.83
CA ARG A 520 -4.81 -25.56 -6.05
C ARG A 520 -4.53 -24.78 -4.76
N LEU A 521 -5.56 -24.43 -3.98
CA LEU A 521 -5.40 -23.86 -2.63
C LEU A 521 -4.59 -24.79 -1.72
N SER A 522 -4.91 -26.09 -1.72
CA SER A 522 -4.19 -27.10 -0.95
C SER A 522 -2.70 -27.19 -1.35
N GLN A 523 -2.37 -27.03 -2.64
CA GLN A 523 -0.99 -26.96 -3.11
C GLN A 523 -0.25 -25.73 -2.57
N PHE A 524 -0.84 -24.53 -2.67
CA PHE A 524 -0.26 -23.32 -2.09
C PHE A 524 -0.08 -23.44 -0.58
N ASN A 525 -1.03 -24.05 0.12
CA ASN A 525 -0.93 -24.21 1.57
C ASN A 525 0.23 -25.13 2.01
N LYS A 526 0.71 -26.02 1.14
CA LYS A 526 1.87 -26.88 1.45
C LYS A 526 3.19 -26.09 1.52
N THR A 527 3.26 -24.93 0.88
CA THR A 527 4.44 -24.05 0.89
C THR A 527 4.32 -22.92 1.92
N ALA A 528 3.15 -22.77 2.56
CA ALA A 528 2.90 -21.70 3.52
C ALA A 528 3.78 -21.82 4.77
N VAL A 529 4.40 -20.72 5.16
CA VAL A 529 5.11 -20.61 6.44
C VAL A 529 4.12 -20.30 7.58
N PRO A 530 4.48 -20.58 8.85
CA PRO A 530 3.61 -20.24 9.97
C PRO A 530 3.27 -18.75 10.03
N VAL A 531 2.03 -18.44 10.42
CA VAL A 531 1.57 -17.05 10.58
C VAL A 531 2.33 -16.36 11.72
N ARG A 532 2.88 -15.18 11.43
CA ARG A 532 3.59 -14.33 12.38
C ARG A 532 2.70 -13.19 12.85
N TYR A 533 2.05 -13.40 13.98
CA TYR A 533 1.20 -12.38 14.61
C TYR A 533 1.45 -12.31 16.13
N PRO A 534 2.60 -11.77 16.57
CA PRO A 534 2.96 -11.74 17.99
C PRO A 534 2.02 -10.82 18.78
N PRO A 535 1.88 -11.04 20.11
CA PRO A 535 1.13 -10.15 20.97
C PRO A 535 1.78 -8.76 21.04
N LYS A 536 1.02 -7.77 21.51
CA LYS A 536 1.54 -6.42 21.77
C LYS A 536 2.66 -6.47 22.81
N ASP A 537 3.69 -5.66 22.60
CA ASP A 537 4.81 -5.47 23.53
C ASP A 537 4.67 -4.10 24.20
N PRO A 538 4.42 -4.00 25.51
CA PRO A 538 4.23 -2.72 26.20
C PRO A 538 5.41 -1.74 26.08
N ARG A 539 6.62 -2.26 25.80
CA ARG A 539 7.83 -1.44 25.59
C ARG A 539 7.76 -0.61 24.31
N SER A 540 6.85 -0.92 23.40
CA SER A 540 6.59 -0.15 22.17
C SER A 540 5.95 1.21 22.41
N ASN A 541 5.44 1.48 23.62
CA ASN A 541 4.75 2.74 23.91
C ASN A 541 5.70 3.94 23.63
N PRO A 542 5.31 4.91 22.76
CA PRO A 542 6.16 6.05 22.42
C PRO A 542 6.62 6.86 23.63
N ARG A 543 5.83 6.92 24.73
CA ARG A 543 6.24 7.56 25.99
C ARG A 543 7.54 6.98 26.57
N LEU A 544 7.84 5.72 26.28
CA LEU A 544 9.07 5.04 26.70
C LEU A 544 10.20 5.18 25.68
N ASN A 545 9.91 5.74 24.49
CA ASN A 545 10.81 5.82 23.34
C ASN A 545 10.92 7.27 22.82
N GLY A 546 10.93 8.26 23.73
CA GLY A 546 11.16 9.67 23.37
C GLY A 546 9.98 10.37 22.69
N GLY A 547 8.76 9.85 22.85
CA GLY A 547 7.54 10.43 22.25
C GLY A 547 7.33 10.07 20.77
N VAL A 548 8.22 9.27 20.17
CA VAL A 548 8.15 8.85 18.77
C VAL A 548 7.89 7.34 18.66
N TRP A 549 7.15 6.95 17.62
CA TRP A 549 7.06 5.56 17.21
C TRP A 549 8.36 5.12 16.56
N GLY A 550 9.13 4.22 17.19
CA GLY A 550 10.42 3.80 16.64
C GLY A 550 10.92 2.49 17.25
N PRO A 551 12.09 1.98 16.82
CA PRO A 551 12.62 0.71 17.32
C PRO A 551 12.84 0.70 18.83
N TRP A 552 12.12 -0.18 19.54
CA TRP A 552 12.24 -0.35 21.00
C TRP A 552 12.93 -1.66 21.39
N TYR A 553 12.92 -2.66 20.50
CA TYR A 553 13.32 -4.03 20.84
C TYR A 553 14.84 -4.17 20.85
N LYS A 554 15.43 -4.21 22.05
CA LYS A 554 16.83 -4.58 22.26
C LYS A 554 16.89 -6.09 22.51
N GLU A 555 17.67 -6.83 21.71
CA GLU A 555 17.94 -8.23 22.05
C GLU A 555 18.62 -8.28 23.42
N GLU A 556 18.00 -8.97 24.39
CA GLU A 556 18.70 -9.30 25.61
C GLU A 556 19.97 -10.04 25.20
N SER A 557 21.13 -9.52 25.60
CA SER A 557 22.43 -10.12 25.33
C SER A 557 22.60 -11.44 26.09
N LYS A 558 21.75 -12.44 25.85
CA LYS A 558 21.86 -13.79 26.42
C LYS A 558 23.09 -14.51 25.88
N LYS A 559 23.69 -14.08 24.76
CA LYS A 559 24.97 -14.63 24.25
C LYS A 559 26.22 -14.17 25.03
N LYS A 560 26.21 -13.03 25.75
CA LYS A 560 27.41 -12.59 26.51
C LYS A 560 27.53 -13.21 27.89
N LYS A 561 26.41 -13.57 28.56
CA LYS A 561 26.49 -14.26 29.87
C LYS A 561 26.92 -15.72 29.73
N THR A 562 26.43 -16.49 28.76
CA THR A 562 26.87 -17.89 28.57
C THR A 562 28.36 -18.00 28.23
N ASN A 563 28.91 -17.07 27.43
CA ASN A 563 30.35 -17.07 27.12
C ASN A 563 31.21 -16.63 28.31
N LYS A 564 30.79 -15.63 29.11
CA LYS A 564 31.51 -15.29 30.36
C LYS A 564 31.45 -16.44 31.38
N THR A 565 30.32 -17.15 31.49
CA THR A 565 30.20 -18.29 32.40
C THR A 565 31.02 -19.50 31.92
N LYS A 566 31.04 -19.79 30.60
CA LYS A 566 31.91 -20.82 30.02
C LYS A 566 33.40 -20.47 30.19
N ALA A 567 33.81 -19.22 29.91
CA ALA A 567 35.18 -18.77 30.10
C ALA A 567 35.62 -18.86 31.56
N LYS A 568 34.79 -18.43 32.52
CA LYS A 568 35.07 -18.59 33.95
C LYS A 568 35.15 -20.06 34.38
N LYS A 569 34.32 -20.94 33.81
CA LYS A 569 34.39 -22.40 34.07
C LYS A 569 35.68 -23.02 33.51
N MET A 570 36.10 -22.63 32.30
CA MET A 570 37.35 -23.11 31.70
C MET A 570 38.58 -22.62 32.48
N GLN A 571 38.58 -21.36 32.93
CA GLN A 571 39.69 -20.80 33.72
C GLN A 571 39.79 -21.44 35.12
N LYS A 572 38.65 -21.79 35.75
CA LYS A 572 38.65 -22.60 36.98
C LYS A 572 39.18 -24.02 36.74
N LYS A 573 38.80 -24.66 35.63
CA LYS A 573 39.30 -26.00 35.27
C LYS A 573 40.81 -25.99 34.97
N SER A 574 41.33 -24.96 34.30
CA SER A 574 42.77 -24.86 34.03
C SER A 574 43.56 -24.68 35.33
N LYS A 575 43.15 -23.75 36.21
CA LYS A 575 43.78 -23.56 37.53
C LYS A 575 43.76 -24.82 38.40
N ALA A 576 42.68 -25.60 38.36
CA ALA A 576 42.60 -26.88 39.08
C ALA A 576 43.56 -27.93 38.50
N ARG A 577 43.70 -27.99 37.17
CA ARG A 577 44.68 -28.87 36.48
C ARG A 577 46.12 -28.49 36.84
N THR A 578 46.46 -27.20 36.82
CA THR A 578 47.81 -26.73 37.16
C THR A 578 48.15 -27.01 38.63
N ARG A 579 47.18 -26.90 39.56
CA ARG A 579 47.36 -27.30 40.97
C ARG A 579 47.61 -28.80 41.11
N LYS A 580 46.86 -29.66 40.41
CA LYS A 580 47.09 -31.12 40.41
C LYS A 580 48.48 -31.50 39.87
N GLN A 581 48.92 -30.86 38.78
CA GLN A 581 50.25 -31.14 38.21
C GLN A 581 51.39 -30.69 39.12
N ARG A 582 51.25 -29.57 39.84
CA ARG A 582 52.25 -29.15 40.85
C ARG A 582 52.33 -30.12 42.03
N ALA A 583 51.20 -30.65 42.50
CA ALA A 583 51.18 -31.64 43.57
C ALA A 583 51.79 -33.00 43.15
N ALA A 584 51.57 -33.44 41.91
CA ALA A 584 52.15 -34.69 41.40
C ALA A 584 53.67 -34.62 41.23
N ARG A 585 54.22 -33.44 40.91
CA ARG A 585 55.68 -33.26 40.77
C ARG A 585 56.43 -33.19 42.11
N SER A 586 55.75 -32.92 43.23
CA SER A 586 56.42 -32.94 44.55
C SER A 586 56.51 -34.35 45.15
N SER A 587 55.74 -35.33 44.69
CA SER A 587 55.71 -36.67 45.28
C SER A 587 56.60 -37.71 44.58
N THR A 588 57.37 -37.33 43.55
CA THR A 588 58.27 -38.23 42.81
C THR A 588 59.72 -37.76 42.90
N LYS A 589 60.26 -37.76 44.13
CA LYS A 589 61.70 -37.70 44.41
C LYS A 589 61.98 -38.59 45.62
N CYS A 590 62.16 -39.89 45.39
CA CYS A 590 62.85 -40.83 46.29
C CYS A 590 63.04 -42.16 45.55
N HIS A 591 64.14 -42.28 44.79
CA HIS A 591 64.69 -43.57 44.38
C HIS A 591 66.12 -43.65 44.94
N PRO A 592 66.43 -44.57 45.86
CA PRO A 592 67.79 -44.78 46.33
C PRO A 592 68.55 -45.62 45.31
N ARG A 593 69.70 -45.09 44.89
CA ARG A 593 70.67 -45.71 44.00
C ARG A 593 71.44 -46.77 44.79
N VAL A 594 71.29 -48.03 44.42
CA VAL A 594 72.13 -49.14 44.90
C VAL A 594 73.49 -49.02 44.24
N THR A 595 74.53 -48.77 45.04
CA THR A 595 75.94 -48.79 44.62
C THR A 595 76.55 -50.13 45.02
N THR A 596 76.92 -50.92 44.02
CA THR A 596 77.82 -52.08 44.13
C THR A 596 79.27 -51.57 44.05
N GLY A 597 80.10 -51.96 45.01
CA GLY A 597 81.51 -51.60 45.12
C GLY A 597 81.93 -51.52 46.58
#